data_AF-A0A3D4Z4L8-F1
#
_entry.id   AF-A0A3D4Z4L8-F1
#
_cell.length_a   1.000
_cell.length_b   1.000
_cell.length_c   1.000
_cell.angle_alpha   90.00
_cell.angle_beta   90.00
_cell.angle_gamma   90.00
#
_symmetry.space_group_name_H-M   'P 1'
#
loop_
_entity.id
_entity.type
_entity.pdbx_description
1 polymer ?
#
loop_
_entity_poly.entity_id
_entity_poly.type
_entity_poly.pdbx_seq_one_letter_code
_entity_poly.pdbx_strand_id
1 'polypeptide(L)'
;FIINEIYRRLSYQGKQFKLSYLRVKEDLEIDLIIERGPLPPTLIEIKSSAKVDERHAKGLLTLGADFKSSEQYLLSKDPDLKKFSHVLACPWEEGIDRIVQASA
;
A
#
# COMPACT_ATOMS: atom_id res chain seq x y z
N PHE A 1 7.96 -10.08 -5.79
CA PHE A 1 7.29 -9.71 -7.06
C PHE A 1 6.60 -8.36 -6.95
N ILE A 2 5.57 -8.20 -6.11
CA ILE A 2 4.72 -6.99 -6.04
C ILE A 2 5.52 -5.66 -5.96
N ILE A 3 6.45 -5.54 -5.01
CA ILE A 3 7.27 -4.31 -4.87
C ILE A 3 8.07 -4.01 -6.14
N ASN A 4 8.69 -5.01 -6.75
CA ASN A 4 9.47 -4.84 -7.99
C ASN A 4 8.58 -4.45 -9.18
N GLU A 5 7.35 -4.96 -9.23
CA GLU A 5 6.40 -4.62 -10.28
C GLU A 5 5.90 -3.16 -10.14
N ILE A 6 5.61 -2.73 -8.91
CA ILE A 6 5.31 -1.32 -8.61
C ILE A 6 6.50 -0.43 -8.99
N TYR A 7 7.71 -0.76 -8.54
CA TYR A 7 8.93 -0.03 -8.86
C TYR A 7 9.10 0.11 -10.38
N ARG A 8 9.03 -1.01 -11.11
CA ARG A 8 9.17 -1.05 -12.57
C ARG A 8 8.17 -0.11 -13.24
N ARG A 9 6.89 -0.16 -12.87
CA ARG A 9 5.84 0.68 -13.48
C ARG A 9 6.03 2.16 -13.15
N LEU A 10 6.40 2.50 -11.91
CA LEU A 10 6.68 3.88 -11.52
C LEU A 10 7.91 4.44 -12.25
N SER A 11 8.97 3.65 -12.41
CA SER A 11 10.18 4.04 -13.15
C SER A 11 9.87 4.42 -14.60
N TYR A 12 8.94 3.72 -15.26
CA TYR A 12 8.54 4.06 -16.63
C TYR A 12 7.73 5.34 -16.76
N GLN A 13 7.13 5.86 -15.68
CA GLN A 13 6.42 7.14 -15.70
C GLN A 13 7.38 8.35 -15.72
N GLY A 14 8.67 8.14 -15.47
CA GLY A 14 9.67 9.21 -15.42
C GLY A 14 9.47 10.22 -14.27
N LYS A 15 8.54 9.96 -13.34
CA LYS A 15 8.29 10.79 -12.16
C LYS A 15 9.29 10.46 -11.05
N GLN A 16 9.71 11.46 -10.28
CA GLN A 16 10.52 11.22 -9.08
C GLN A 16 9.66 10.59 -7.99
N PHE A 17 10.15 9.48 -7.44
CA PHE A 17 9.53 8.81 -6.29
C PHE A 17 10.61 8.26 -5.37
N LYS A 18 10.24 8.06 -4.11
CA LYS A 18 11.08 7.36 -3.12
C LYS A 18 10.28 6.22 -2.53
N LEU A 19 10.92 5.05 -2.48
CA LEU A 19 10.38 3.86 -1.83
C LEU A 19 11.08 3.68 -0.48
N SER A 20 10.29 3.43 0.55
CA SER A 20 10.78 3.10 1.90
C SER A 20 9.82 2.09 2.55
N TYR A 21 10.17 1.64 3.75
CA TYR A 21 9.33 0.78 4.59
C TYR A 21 9.40 1.29 6.03
N LEU A 22 8.44 0.89 6.87
CA LEU A 22 8.43 1.22 8.29
C LEU A 22 8.16 -0.05 9.10
N ARG A 23 9.04 -0.39 10.04
CA ARG A 23 8.83 -1.51 10.97
C ARG A 23 9.14 -1.05 12.38
N VAL A 24 8.17 -1.15 13.28
CA VAL A 24 8.33 -0.82 14.71
C VAL A 24 8.64 -2.07 15.53
N LYS A 25 7.96 -3.17 15.22
CA LYS A 25 8.14 -4.51 15.82
C LYS A 25 7.58 -5.56 14.87
N GLU A 26 7.72 -6.84 15.20
CA GLU A 26 7.38 -7.96 14.30
C GLU A 26 5.94 -7.94 13.75
N ASP A 27 4.96 -7.49 14.54
CA ASP A 27 3.55 -7.48 14.16
C ASP A 27 3.03 -6.09 13.72
N LEU A 28 3.93 -5.12 13.57
CA LEU A 28 3.56 -3.73 13.32
C LEU A 28 4.50 -3.08 12.31
N GLU A 29 4.08 -3.10 11.04
CA GLU A 29 4.84 -2.62 9.89
C GLU A 29 3.97 -2.04 8.79
N ILE A 30 4.61 -1.28 7.90
CA ILE A 30 4.12 -0.89 6.58
C ILE A 30 5.17 -1.40 5.58
N ASP A 31 4.77 -2.35 4.72
CA ASP A 31 5.68 -3.05 3.80
C ASP A 31 6.28 -2.13 2.73
N LEU A 32 5.49 -1.16 2.25
CA LEU A 32 5.93 -0.20 1.25
C LEU A 32 5.28 1.17 1.46
N ILE A 33 6.11 2.19 1.46
CA ILE A 33 5.73 3.60 1.45
C ILE A 33 6.24 4.20 0.14
N ILE A 34 5.36 4.89 -0.58
CA ILE A 34 5.68 5.56 -1.83
C ILE A 34 5.49 7.07 -1.66
N GLU A 35 6.60 7.81 -1.64
CA GLU A 35 6.61 9.27 -1.60
C GLU A 35 6.78 9.83 -3.03
N ARG A 36 5.98 10.82 -3.42
CA ARG A 36 5.98 11.42 -4.78
C ARG A 36 6.02 12.94 -4.69
N GLY A 37 7.16 13.48 -4.25
CA GLY A 37 7.34 14.93 -4.06
C GLY A 37 6.35 15.48 -3.02
N PRO A 38 5.54 16.51 -3.35
CA PRO A 38 4.64 17.16 -2.39
C PRO A 38 3.32 16.40 -2.17
N LEU A 39 3.06 15.32 -2.92
CA LEU A 39 1.83 14.55 -2.77
C LEU A 39 1.85 13.72 -1.48
N PRO A 40 0.68 13.49 -0.84
CA PRO A 40 0.58 12.56 0.28
C PRO A 40 1.15 11.19 -0.09
N PRO A 41 1.80 10.51 0.86
CA PRO A 41 2.39 9.21 0.59
C PRO A 41 1.32 8.12 0.42
N THR A 42 1.65 7.12 -0.38
CA THR A 42 0.86 5.88 -0.46
C THR A 42 1.48 4.84 0.46
N LEU A 43 0.68 4.25 1.35
CA LEU A 43 1.08 3.21 2.29
C LEU A 43 0.48 1.88 1.87
N ILE A 44 1.28 0.82 1.89
CA ILE A 44 0.89 -0.48 1.37
C ILE A 44 1.33 -1.57 2.33
N GLU A 45 0.40 -2.47 2.66
CA GLU A 45 0.70 -3.78 3.25
C GLU A 45 0.37 -4.89 2.25
N ILE A 46 1.16 -5.96 2.25
CA ILE A 46 1.07 -7.07 1.31
C ILE A 46 0.87 -8.37 2.10
N LYS A 47 -0.26 -9.04 1.90
CA LYS A 47 -0.55 -10.34 2.52
C LYS A 47 -0.74 -11.43 1.47
N SER A 48 -0.20 -12.62 1.72
CA SER A 48 -0.48 -13.80 0.88
C SER A 48 -1.79 -14.51 1.24
N SER A 49 -2.63 -13.92 2.09
CA SER A 49 -3.90 -14.50 2.51
C SER A 49 -4.92 -14.53 1.37
N ALA A 50 -5.67 -15.62 1.26
CA ALA A 50 -6.81 -15.75 0.33
C ALA A 50 -8.10 -15.13 0.88
N LYS A 51 -8.10 -14.77 2.17
CA LYS A 51 -9.13 -13.96 2.83
C LYS A 51 -8.48 -13.00 3.80
N VAL A 52 -8.92 -11.75 3.79
CA VAL A 52 -8.47 -10.70 4.70
C VAL A 52 -9.65 -10.10 5.45
N ASP A 53 -9.35 -9.64 6.65
CA ASP A 53 -10.24 -8.91 7.55
C ASP A 53 -9.47 -7.75 8.18
N GLU A 54 -10.15 -6.93 8.98
CA GLU A 54 -9.59 -5.73 9.60
C GLU A 54 -8.31 -5.98 10.43
N ARG A 55 -8.15 -7.16 11.02
CA ARG A 55 -6.94 -7.49 11.81
C ARG A 55 -5.68 -7.51 10.94
N HIS A 56 -5.84 -7.80 9.65
CA HIS A 56 -4.74 -7.78 8.69
C HIS A 56 -4.33 -6.35 8.32
N ALA A 57 -5.18 -5.34 8.54
CA ALA A 57 -4.90 -3.94 8.28
C ALA A 57 -4.34 -3.19 9.50
N LYS A 58 -3.97 -3.89 10.58
CA LYS A 58 -3.54 -3.29 11.85
C LYS A 58 -2.34 -2.34 11.70
N GLY A 59 -1.35 -2.71 10.88
CA GLY A 59 -0.16 -1.87 10.65
C GLY A 59 -0.53 -0.55 9.99
N LEU A 60 -1.29 -0.61 8.90
CA LEU A 60 -1.86 0.57 8.22
C LEU A 60 -2.72 1.41 9.16
N LEU A 61 -3.67 0.82 9.88
CA LEU A 61 -4.58 1.56 10.77
C LEU A 61 -3.85 2.24 11.94
N THR A 62 -2.75 1.66 12.42
CA THR A 62 -2.00 2.18 13.57
C THR A 62 -0.92 3.15 13.12
N LEU A 63 -0.01 2.70 12.25
CA LEU A 63 1.14 3.49 11.80
C LEU A 63 0.76 4.51 10.74
N GLY A 64 -0.23 4.20 9.90
CA GLY A 64 -0.71 5.10 8.85
C GLY A 64 -1.44 6.34 9.39
N ALA A 65 -1.91 6.31 10.64
CA ALA A 65 -2.53 7.46 11.30
C ALA A 65 -1.58 8.68 11.39
N ASP A 66 -0.27 8.45 11.44
CA ASP A 66 0.75 9.50 11.48
C ASP A 66 1.01 10.14 10.10
N PHE A 67 0.52 9.52 9.02
CA PHE A 67 0.71 9.99 7.64
C PHE A 67 -0.53 10.73 7.15
N LYS A 68 -0.46 12.07 7.23
CA LYS A 68 -1.55 12.96 6.83
C LYS A 68 -2.01 12.70 5.39
N SER A 69 -3.31 12.47 5.22
CA SER A 69 -3.98 12.30 3.93
C SER A 69 -3.40 11.17 3.06
N SER A 70 -2.74 10.20 3.67
CA SER A 70 -2.17 9.05 2.95
C SER A 70 -3.26 8.18 2.34
N GLU A 71 -2.98 7.67 1.14
CA GLU A 71 -3.74 6.56 0.59
C GLU A 71 -3.21 5.25 1.17
N GLN A 72 -4.09 4.35 1.60
CA GLN A 72 -3.68 3.13 2.29
C GLN A 72 -4.30 1.90 1.63
N TYR A 73 -3.43 0.97 1.22
CA TYR A 73 -3.81 -0.23 0.49
C TYR A 73 -3.36 -1.49 1.20
N LEU A 74 -4.28 -2.44 1.38
CA LEU A 74 -3.96 -3.80 1.79
C LEU A 74 -4.10 -4.72 0.57
N LEU A 75 -2.97 -5.14 0.00
CA LEU A 75 -2.93 -6.02 -1.16
C LEU A 75 -2.95 -7.47 -0.73
N SER A 76 -3.81 -8.28 -1.33
CA SER A 76 -3.87 -9.71 -0.99
C SER A 76 -4.29 -10.61 -2.15
N LYS A 77 -4.40 -11.93 -1.89
CA LYS A 77 -5.05 -12.88 -2.80
C LYS A 77 -6.56 -13.01 -2.54
N ASP A 78 -7.11 -12.20 -1.63
CA ASP A 78 -8.55 -12.11 -1.46
C ASP A 78 -9.17 -11.47 -2.70
N PRO A 79 -10.09 -12.15 -3.40
CA PRO A 79 -10.73 -11.60 -4.59
C PRO A 79 -11.70 -10.45 -4.27
N ASP A 80 -12.13 -10.34 -3.00
CA ASP A 80 -13.14 -9.36 -2.62
C ASP A 80 -12.52 -8.00 -2.30
N LEU A 81 -13.04 -6.95 -2.95
CA LEU A 81 -12.77 -5.58 -2.56
C LEU A 81 -13.43 -5.27 -1.22
N LYS A 82 -12.65 -4.84 -0.24
CA LYS A 82 -13.10 -4.54 1.13
C LYS A 82 -12.58 -3.18 1.58
N LYS A 83 -13.26 -2.60 2.56
CA LYS A 83 -12.84 -1.35 3.20
C LYS A 83 -12.80 -1.53 4.70
N PHE A 84 -11.65 -1.26 5.32
CA PHE A 84 -11.45 -1.30 6.76
C PHE A 84 -11.12 0.12 7.22
N SER A 85 -12.11 0.84 7.76
CA SER A 85 -11.99 2.27 8.04
C SER A 85 -11.59 3.07 6.78
N HIS A 86 -10.36 3.56 6.69
CA HIS A 86 -9.81 4.30 5.56
C HIS A 86 -8.89 3.46 4.66
N VAL A 87 -8.62 2.21 5.04
CA VAL A 87 -7.80 1.28 4.26
C VAL A 87 -8.65 0.58 3.20
N LEU A 88 -8.19 0.62 1.95
CA LEU A 88 -8.76 -0.17 0.87
C LEU A 88 -8.03 -1.52 0.78
N ALA A 89 -8.75 -2.61 1.02
CA ALA A 89 -8.23 -3.95 0.81
C ALA A 89 -8.69 -4.47 -0.55
N CYS A 90 -7.76 -4.91 -1.39
CA CYS A 90 -8.04 -5.32 -2.76
C CYS A 90 -7.17 -6.49 -3.23
N PRO A 91 -7.58 -7.19 -4.32
CA PRO A 91 -6.70 -8.08 -5.05
C PRO A 91 -5.42 -7.35 -5.45
N TRP A 92 -4.27 -7.99 -5.29
CA TRP A 92 -2.98 -7.34 -5.49
C TRP A 92 -2.80 -6.80 -6.92
N GLU A 93 -3.35 -7.47 -7.94
CA GLU A 93 -3.32 -7.05 -9.34
C GLU A 93 -3.99 -5.68 -9.51
N GLU A 94 -5.25 -5.58 -9.03
CA GLU A 94 -6.05 -4.36 -9.10
C GLU A 94 -5.42 -3.24 -8.25
N GLY A 95 -4.86 -3.59 -7.09
CA GLY A 95 -4.17 -2.63 -6.24
C GLY A 95 -2.95 -2.00 -6.89
N ILE A 96 -2.12 -2.78 -7.60
CA ILE A 96 -0.98 -2.24 -8.36
C ILE A 96 -1.47 -1.22 -9.39
N ASP A 97 -2.55 -1.53 -10.13
CA ASP A 97 -3.10 -0.61 -11.13
C ASP A 97 -3.55 0.71 -10.47
N ARG A 98 -4.29 0.65 -9.37
CA ARG A 98 -4.74 1.83 -8.60
C ARG A 98 -3.56 2.68 -8.12
N ILE A 99 -2.55 2.06 -7.53
CA ILE A 99 -1.37 2.75 -6.97
C ILE A 99 -0.56 3.47 -8.06
N VAL A 100 -0.42 2.85 -9.22
CA VAL A 100 0.34 3.42 -10.35
C VAL A 100 -0.48 4.50 -11.07
N GLN A 101 -1.80 4.36 -11.18
CA GLN A 101 -2.69 5.34 -11.80
C GLN A 101 -2.95 6.57 -10.94
N ALA A 102 -3.02 6.43 -9.60
CA ALA A 102 -3.10 7.56 -8.66
C ALA A 102 -1.89 8.52 -8.78
N SER A 103 -0.83 8.06 -9.47
CA SER A 103 0.37 8.84 -9.74
C SER A 103 0.28 9.66 -11.03
N ALA A 104 -0.81 9.59 -11.81
CA ALA A 104 -0.99 10.32 -13.08
C ALA A 104 -1.39 11.78 -12.82
#